data_AF-A0A960ZN81-F1
#
_entry.id   AF-A0A960ZN81-F1
#
_cell.length_a   1.000
_cell.length_b   1.000
_cell.length_c   1.000
_cell.angle_alpha   90.00
_cell.angle_beta   90.00
_cell.angle_gamma   90.00
#
_symmetry.space_group_name_H-M   'P 1'
#
loop_
_entity.id
_entity.type
_entity.pdbx_description
1 polymer ?
#
loop_
_entity_poly.entity_id
_entity_poly.type
_entity_poly.pdbx_seq_one_letter_code
_entity_poly.pdbx_strand_id
1 'polypeptide(L)'
;MTLGYSESSSEDVSTAIPLEIDEETAARADDILREFAEDAGLETALIVDRSGALVSGISAEENVSVEIISALVAGASGAMRA
;
A
#
# COMPACT_ATOMS: atom_id res chain seq x y z
N MET A 1 -29.40 -31.11 23.87
CA MET A 1 -29.67 -29.69 23.55
C MET A 1 -28.47 -28.90 24.04
N THR A 2 -27.67 -28.19 23.27
CA THR A 2 -27.68 -27.76 21.86
C THR A 2 -26.22 -27.44 21.47
N LEU A 3 -25.94 -27.49 20.17
CA LEU A 3 -24.65 -27.34 19.48
C LEU A 3 -23.91 -26.02 19.76
N GLY A 4 -22.60 -26.03 19.51
CA GLY A 4 -21.70 -24.89 19.70
C GLY A 4 -21.76 -23.83 18.60
N TYR A 5 -20.87 -22.85 18.74
CA TYR A 5 -20.32 -22.08 17.64
C TYR A 5 -18.92 -21.61 18.03
N SER A 6 -17.93 -22.00 17.23
CA SER A 6 -16.62 -21.37 17.22
C SER A 6 -16.78 -20.00 16.58
N GLU A 7 -16.40 -18.93 17.27
CA GLU A 7 -16.00 -17.68 16.60
C GLU A 7 -14.49 -17.53 16.75
N SER A 8 -13.80 -18.15 15.81
CA SER A 8 -12.49 -17.74 15.37
C SER A 8 -12.55 -16.33 14.76
N SER A 9 -11.60 -15.48 15.17
CA SER A 9 -11.01 -14.43 14.34
C SER A 9 -11.95 -13.47 13.60
N SER A 10 -12.38 -12.40 14.27
CA SER A 10 -12.47 -11.11 13.60
C SER A 10 -11.37 -10.22 14.18
N GLU A 11 -10.17 -10.31 13.62
CA GLU A 11 -9.27 -9.16 13.71
C GLU A 11 -10.07 -7.97 13.20
N ASP A 12 -10.26 -6.96 14.04
CA ASP A 12 -10.93 -5.72 13.69
C ASP A 12 -10.28 -5.16 12.42
N VAL A 13 -10.93 -5.39 11.27
CA VAL A 13 -10.66 -4.67 10.03
C VAL A 13 -11.24 -3.28 10.25
N SER A 14 -10.60 -2.50 11.12
CA SER A 14 -10.80 -1.06 11.20
C SER A 14 -10.70 -0.54 9.77
N THR A 15 -11.73 0.16 9.32
CA THR A 15 -11.71 0.89 8.04
C THR A 15 -10.37 1.61 7.94
N ALA A 16 -9.54 1.25 6.95
CA ALA A 16 -8.21 1.81 6.82
C ALA A 16 -8.35 3.30 6.49
N ILE A 17 -8.07 4.15 7.46
CA ILE A 17 -8.04 5.59 7.29
C ILE A 17 -6.71 5.91 6.58
N PRO A 18 -6.73 6.63 5.44
CA PRO A 18 -5.51 7.03 4.75
C PRO A 18 -4.55 7.77 5.68
N LEU A 19 -3.25 7.51 5.52
CA LEU A 19 -2.22 8.27 6.23
C LEU A 19 -2.20 9.72 5.75
N GLU A 20 -2.44 10.65 6.67
CA GLU A 20 -2.13 12.06 6.45
C GLU A 20 -0.65 12.28 6.77
N ILE A 21 0.13 12.67 5.76
CA ILE A 21 1.53 13.04 5.93
C ILE A 21 1.74 14.49 5.50
N ASP A 22 2.68 15.16 6.15
CA ASP A 22 3.09 16.50 5.74
C ASP A 22 3.97 16.47 4.48
N GLU A 23 4.08 17.63 3.84
CA GLU A 23 4.82 17.82 2.59
C GLU A 23 6.32 17.50 2.75
N GLU A 24 6.92 17.79 3.91
CA GLU A 24 8.33 17.49 4.19
C GLU A 24 8.58 15.98 4.20
N THR A 25 7.70 15.22 4.85
CA THR A 25 7.75 13.76 4.91
C THR A 25 7.51 13.15 3.54
N ALA A 26 6.56 13.69 2.77
CA ALA A 26 6.29 13.23 1.40
C ALA A 26 7.50 13.44 0.48
N ALA A 27 8.10 14.63 0.49
CA ALA A 27 9.29 14.94 -0.30
C ALA A 27 10.47 14.04 0.07
N ARG A 28 10.67 13.79 1.38
CA ARG A 28 11.71 12.88 1.84
C ARG A 28 11.46 11.43 1.41
N ALA A 29 10.20 10.99 1.41
CA ALA A 29 9.83 9.67 0.93
C ALA A 29 10.12 9.52 -0.57
N ASP A 30 9.82 10.55 -1.38
CA ASP A 30 10.15 10.59 -2.80
C ASP A 30 11.66 10.46 -3.06
N ASP A 31 12.49 11.22 -2.33
CA ASP A 31 13.94 11.19 -2.50
C ASP A 31 14.52 9.81 -2.19
N ILE A 32 14.10 9.20 -1.07
CA ILE A 32 14.54 7.86 -0.66
C ILE A 32 14.06 6.80 -1.65
N LEU A 33 12.82 6.90 -2.12
CA LEU A 33 12.25 5.94 -3.06
C LEU A 33 12.98 5.98 -4.41
N ARG A 34 13.38 7.18 -4.85
CA ARG A 34 14.18 7.36 -6.07
C ARG A 34 15.56 6.73 -5.93
N GLU A 35 16.29 7.04 -4.87
CA GLU A 35 17.62 6.47 -4.61
C GLU A 35 17.54 4.93 -4.58
N PHE A 36 16.55 4.39 -3.87
CA PHE A 36 16.32 2.94 -3.82
C PHE A 36 16.03 2.33 -5.20
N ALA A 37 15.17 2.98 -6.00
CA ALA A 37 14.83 2.48 -7.32
C ALA A 37 16.04 2.51 -8.27
N GLU A 38 16.84 3.57 -8.23
CA GLU A 38 18.06 3.71 -9.02
C GLU A 38 19.10 2.64 -8.63
N ASP A 39 19.36 2.48 -7.34
CA ASP A 39 20.31 1.48 -6.83
C ASP A 39 19.90 0.04 -7.17
N ALA A 40 18.60 -0.25 -7.12
CA ALA A 40 18.06 -1.56 -7.45
C ALA A 40 17.82 -1.78 -8.95
N GLY A 41 17.99 -0.74 -9.79
CA GLY A 41 17.69 -0.80 -11.22
C GLY A 41 16.21 -1.06 -11.52
N LEU A 42 15.31 -0.55 -10.68
CA LEU A 42 13.87 -0.73 -10.81
C LEU A 42 13.24 0.41 -11.62
N GLU A 43 12.40 0.03 -12.58
CA GLU A 43 11.63 0.97 -13.40
C GLU A 43 10.33 1.44 -12.71
N THR A 44 9.93 0.76 -11.63
CA THR A 44 8.74 1.10 -10.85
C THR A 44 9.00 0.84 -9.36
N ALA A 45 8.69 1.82 -8.53
CA ALA A 45 8.76 1.73 -7.08
C ALA A 45 7.63 2.56 -6.46
N LEU A 46 6.98 2.04 -5.42
CA LEU A 46 5.79 2.65 -4.82
C LEU A 46 5.82 2.50 -3.29
N ILE A 47 5.39 3.55 -2.60
CA ILE A 47 5.02 3.52 -1.19
C ILE A 47 3.50 3.67 -1.13
N VAL A 48 2.84 2.64 -0.62
CA VAL A 48 1.38 2.53 -0.61
C VAL A 48 0.91 2.32 0.82
N ASP A 49 -0.03 3.15 1.26
CA ASP A 49 -0.71 2.95 2.53
C ASP A 49 -1.64 1.71 2.46
N ARG A 50 -1.94 1.10 3.60
CA ARG A 50 -2.84 -0.07 3.68
C ARG A 50 -4.23 0.23 3.12
N SER A 51 -4.68 1.49 3.12
CA SER A 51 -5.93 1.91 2.47
C SER A 51 -5.90 1.81 0.94
N GLY A 52 -4.72 1.68 0.33
CA GLY A 52 -4.52 1.80 -1.12
C GLY A 52 -4.17 3.21 -1.60
N ALA A 53 -4.11 4.19 -0.68
CA ALA A 53 -3.63 5.52 -1.01
C ALA A 53 -2.13 5.49 -1.38
N LEU A 54 -1.79 6.10 -2.51
CA LEU A 54 -0.41 6.31 -2.92
C LEU A 54 0.21 7.40 -2.04
N VAL A 55 1.33 7.07 -1.42
CA VAL A 55 2.14 8.02 -0.64
C VAL A 55 3.22 8.64 -1.52
N SER A 56 3.92 7.80 -2.28
CA SER A 56 5.00 8.19 -3.19
C SER A 56 5.16 7.13 -4.27
N GLY A 57 5.47 7.53 -5.51
CA GLY A 57 5.57 6.58 -6.60
C GLY A 57 6.36 7.05 -7.81
N ILE A 58 7.17 6.13 -8.34
CA ILE A 58 7.88 6.25 -9.61
C ILE A 58 7.40 5.11 -10.48
N SER A 59 7.00 5.41 -11.71
CA SER A 59 6.64 4.40 -12.71
C SER A 59 7.11 4.88 -14.08
N ALA A 60 7.83 4.01 -14.78
CA ALA A 60 8.17 4.19 -16.19
C ALA A 60 7.04 3.75 -17.14
N GLU A 61 5.97 3.13 -16.62
CA GLU A 61 4.86 2.61 -17.42
C GLU A 61 3.91 3.73 -17.87
N GLU A 62 3.89 4.04 -19.17
CA GLU A 62 3.03 5.08 -19.74
C GLU A 62 1.53 4.70 -19.74
N ASN A 63 1.23 3.40 -19.69
CA ASN A 63 -0.13 2.89 -19.88
C ASN A 63 -0.85 2.50 -18.58
N VAL A 64 -0.14 2.46 -17.45
CA VAL A 64 -0.69 2.07 -16.16
C VAL A 64 -0.35 3.13 -15.12
N SER A 65 -1.38 3.81 -14.61
CA SER A 65 -1.18 4.86 -13.63
C SER A 65 -0.78 4.26 -12.27
N VAL A 66 0.06 4.98 -11.54
CA VAL A 66 0.56 4.59 -10.22
C VAL A 66 -0.57 4.40 -9.20
N GLU A 67 -1.69 5.10 -9.36
CA GLU A 67 -2.87 4.97 -8.51
C GLU A 67 -3.55 3.60 -8.68
N ILE A 68 -3.63 3.09 -9.91
CA ILE A 68 -4.20 1.76 -10.19
C ILE A 68 -3.33 0.69 -9.57
N ILE A 69 -2.00 0.79 -9.74
CA ILE A 69 -1.05 -0.18 -9.16
C ILE A 69 -1.17 -0.15 -7.63
N SER A 70 -1.28 1.03 -7.03
CA SER A 70 -1.41 1.20 -5.58
C SER A 70 -2.67 0.52 -5.03
N ALA A 71 -3.82 0.75 -5.67
CA ALA A 71 -5.07 0.12 -5.26
C ALA A 71 -5.00 -1.42 -5.33
N LEU A 72 -4.37 -1.96 -6.39
CA LEU A 72 -4.19 -3.40 -6.56
C LEU A 72 -3.25 -3.99 -5.49
N VAL A 73 -2.14 -3.31 -5.19
CA VAL A 73 -1.17 -3.74 -4.16
C VAL A 73 -1.83 -3.80 -2.78
N ALA A 74 -2.62 -2.79 -2.41
CA ALA A 74 -3.33 -2.79 -1.13
C ALA A 74 -4.37 -3.92 -1.03
N GLY A 75 -5.14 -4.14 -2.11
CA GLY A 75 -6.09 -5.26 -2.18
C GLY A 75 -5.41 -6.63 -2.03
N ALA A 76 -4.32 -6.87 -2.77
CA ALA A 76 -3.55 -8.10 -2.69
C ALA A 76 -2.90 -8.29 -1.31
N SER A 77 -2.30 -7.24 -0.75
CA SER A 77 -1.69 -7.24 0.59
C SER A 77 -2.70 -7.56 1.69
N GLY A 78 -3.92 -7.01 1.59
CA GLY A 78 -5.03 -7.34 2.48
C GLY A 78 -5.43 -8.82 2.40
N ALA A 79 -5.54 -9.37 1.18
CA ALA A 79 -5.90 -10.77 0.97
C ALA A 79 -4.83 -11.77 1.46
N MET A 80 -3.54 -11.42 1.37
CA MET A 80 -2.43 -12.27 1.83
C MET A 80 -2.32 -12.40 3.36
N ARG A 81 -2.98 -11.50 4.10
CA ARG A 81 -3.03 -11.54 5.57
C ARG A 81 -4.26 -12.27 6.13
N ALA A 82 -5.22 -12.62 5.27
CA ALA A 82 -6.47 -13.30 5.63
C ALA A 82 -6.34 -14.83 5.65
#